data_AF-A0A9X3PD34-F1
#
_entry.id   AF-A0A9X3PD34-F1
#
_cell.length_a   1.000
_cell.length_b   1.000
_cell.length_c   1.000
_cell.angle_alpha   90.00
_cell.angle_beta   90.00
_cell.angle_gamma   90.00
#
_symmetry.space_group_name_H-M   'P 1'
#
loop_
_entity.id
_entity.type
_entity.pdbx_description
1 polymer ?
#
loop_
_entity_poly.entity_id
_entity_poly.type
_entity_poly.pdbx_seq_one_letter_code
_entity_poly.pdbx_strand_id
1 'polypeptide(L)'
;MDMTKPMTHLVKRGYEYTFDPDEQQRRNLEETLEAVRAVYNWSLSVFQREWRAKGEKISYAEISARLTKWKNQPANRWVKAYSSVPLQQIARQLHTEYHSFLNGRSREPVPKEHGEQTQLVYSRAGYYLKGREVKLAKHKAPLDIMWGLERPSRDDITSITVNRERDGQWKLWIVAEEFIEVPRQKPPECGECGRVLEG
;
A
#
# COMPACT_ATOMS: atom_id res chain seq x y z
N MET A 1 15.73 -36.63 -11.83
CA MET A 1 14.97 -35.35 -11.90
C MET A 1 15.61 -34.53 -13.01
N ASP A 2 14.82 -34.12 -14.00
CA ASP A 2 15.33 -33.31 -15.12
C ASP A 2 15.76 -31.92 -14.61
N MET A 3 17.07 -31.68 -14.64
CA MET A 3 17.68 -30.43 -14.15
C MET A 3 17.56 -29.28 -15.16
N THR A 4 16.95 -29.50 -16.34
CA THR A 4 16.73 -28.47 -17.36
C THR A 4 15.40 -27.71 -17.21
N LYS A 5 14.50 -28.15 -16.32
CA LYS A 5 13.25 -27.43 -16.07
C LYS A 5 13.50 -26.15 -15.26
N PRO A 6 13.02 -24.98 -15.72
CA PRO A 6 13.13 -23.73 -14.97
C PRO A 6 12.42 -23.84 -13.62
N MET A 7 12.94 -23.14 -12.61
CA MET A 7 12.23 -22.99 -11.33
C MET A 7 11.29 -21.80 -11.41
N THR A 8 10.04 -22.01 -11.00
CA THR A 8 9.06 -20.93 -10.92
C THR A 8 9.19 -20.22 -9.57
N HIS A 9 9.38 -18.90 -9.61
CA HIS A 9 9.41 -18.05 -8.42
C HIS A 9 8.21 -17.12 -8.42
N LEU A 10 7.54 -16.99 -7.28
CA LEU A 10 6.52 -15.95 -7.07
C LEU A 10 7.24 -14.63 -6.74
N VAL A 11 7.05 -13.62 -7.59
CA VAL A 11 7.65 -12.28 -7.42
C VAL A 11 6.58 -11.21 -7.36
N LYS A 12 6.87 -10.09 -6.67
CA LYS A 12 6.01 -8.91 -6.69
C LYS A 12 6.48 -7.94 -7.75
N ARG A 13 5.64 -7.66 -8.74
CA ARG A 13 5.90 -6.67 -9.79
C ARG A 13 5.02 -5.44 -9.60
N GLY A 14 5.62 -4.27 -9.76
CA GLY A 14 4.94 -2.98 -9.74
C GLY A 14 4.67 -2.47 -11.16
N TYR A 15 3.49 -1.91 -11.36
CA TYR A 15 3.08 -1.25 -12.59
C TYR A 15 2.59 0.15 -12.26
N GLU A 16 3.05 1.15 -12.99
CA GLU A 16 2.63 2.54 -12.82
C GLU A 16 1.86 3.01 -14.06
N TYR A 17 0.71 3.65 -13.84
CA TYR A 17 -0.15 4.21 -14.88
C TYR A 17 -0.61 5.62 -14.49
N THR A 18 -0.99 6.41 -15.49
CA THR A 18 -1.76 7.65 -15.30
C THR A 18 -3.24 7.36 -15.44
N PHE A 19 -4.08 8.10 -14.73
CA PHE A 19 -5.52 8.11 -14.96
C PHE A 19 -6.07 9.52 -14.77
N ASP A 20 -7.16 9.82 -15.47
CA ASP A 20 -7.84 11.11 -15.38
C ASP A 20 -9.12 10.96 -14.56
N PRO A 21 -9.13 11.31 -13.27
CA PRO A 21 -10.35 11.25 -12.48
C PRO A 21 -11.35 12.29 -12.97
N ASP A 22 -12.61 11.87 -13.10
CA ASP A 22 -13.72 12.81 -13.24
C ASP A 22 -13.84 13.71 -11.98
N GLU A 23 -14.64 14.78 -12.06
CA GLU A 23 -14.77 15.76 -10.97
C GLU A 23 -15.20 15.10 -9.64
N GLN A 24 -16.12 14.14 -9.69
CA GLN A 24 -16.64 13.45 -8.52
C GLN A 24 -15.58 12.53 -7.91
N GLN A 25 -14.82 11.83 -8.74
CA GLN A 25 -13.70 10.99 -8.33
C GLN A 25 -12.59 11.84 -7.72
N ARG A 26 -12.22 12.97 -8.36
CA ARG A 26 -11.20 13.90 -7.86
C ARG A 26 -11.56 14.41 -6.48
N ARG A 27 -12.79 14.93 -6.29
CA ARG A 27 -13.27 15.36 -4.97
C ARG A 27 -13.18 14.24 -3.94
N ASN A 28 -13.65 13.03 -4.28
CA ASN A 28 -13.60 11.90 -3.34
C ASN A 28 -12.18 11.49 -2.99
N LEU A 29 -11.23 11.52 -3.95
CA LEU A 29 -9.82 11.21 -3.69
C LEU A 29 -9.18 12.25 -2.76
N GLU A 30 -9.36 13.53 -3.04
CA GLU A 30 -8.85 14.64 -2.21
C GLU A 30 -9.39 14.57 -0.78
N GLU A 31 -10.70 14.39 -0.64
CA GLU A 31 -11.32 14.27 0.69
C GLU A 31 -10.90 12.98 1.41
N THR A 32 -10.64 11.89 0.67
CA THR A 32 -10.08 10.66 1.24
C THR A 32 -8.64 10.87 1.72
N LEU A 33 -7.82 11.64 1.00
CA LEU A 33 -6.45 12.00 1.46
C LEU A 33 -6.51 12.73 2.80
N GLU A 34 -7.44 13.68 2.96
CA GLU A 34 -7.63 14.39 4.23
C GLU A 34 -8.14 13.49 5.35
N ALA A 35 -9.04 12.55 5.05
CA ALA A 35 -9.49 11.55 6.02
C ALA A 35 -8.34 10.62 6.47
N VAL A 36 -7.49 10.21 5.53
CA VAL A 36 -6.28 9.41 5.79
C VAL A 36 -5.28 10.19 6.64
N ARG A 37 -5.05 11.46 6.34
CA ARG A 37 -4.21 12.36 7.14
C ARG A 37 -4.73 12.49 8.58
N ALA A 38 -6.04 12.67 8.76
CA ALA A 38 -6.67 12.76 10.07
C ALA A 38 -6.47 11.47 10.88
N VAL A 39 -6.64 10.29 10.25
CA VAL A 39 -6.38 9.00 10.89
C VAL A 39 -4.90 8.81 11.24
N TYR A 40 -3.99 9.24 10.37
CA TYR A 40 -2.55 9.22 10.66
C TYR A 40 -2.23 10.04 11.90
N ASN A 41 -2.62 11.33 11.93
CA ASN A 41 -2.33 12.23 13.03
C ASN A 41 -2.96 11.77 14.35
N TRP A 42 -4.21 11.29 14.29
CA TRP A 42 -4.85 10.70 15.46
C TRP A 42 -4.08 9.47 15.96
N SER A 43 -3.71 8.54 15.07
CA SER A 43 -2.96 7.33 15.44
C SER A 43 -1.60 7.69 16.05
N LEU A 44 -0.89 8.66 15.47
CA LEU A 44 0.38 9.17 16.00
C LEU A 44 0.22 9.71 17.42
N SER A 45 -0.83 10.50 17.67
CA SER A 45 -1.10 11.02 19.02
C SER A 45 -1.34 9.91 20.04
N VAL A 46 -1.97 8.81 19.64
CA VAL A 46 -2.20 7.64 20.49
C VAL A 46 -0.86 6.96 20.79
N PHE A 47 -0.05 6.68 19.78
CA PHE A 47 1.28 6.06 19.96
C PHE A 47 2.16 6.88 20.90
N GLN A 48 2.28 8.19 20.65
CA GLN A 48 3.07 9.09 21.48
C GLN A 48 2.58 9.15 22.92
N ARG A 49 1.26 9.19 23.14
CA ARG A 49 0.70 9.22 24.49
C ARG A 49 0.97 7.93 25.26
N GLU A 50 0.72 6.76 24.65
CA GLU A 50 0.93 5.48 25.34
C GLU A 50 2.42 5.24 25.63
N TRP A 51 3.29 5.60 24.69
CA TRP A 51 4.74 5.52 24.91
C TRP A 51 5.20 6.44 26.04
N ARG A 52 4.78 7.71 26.05
CA ARG A 52 5.15 8.66 27.13
C ARG A 52 4.58 8.28 28.49
N ALA A 53 3.39 7.69 28.53
CA ALA A 53 2.71 7.38 29.79
C ALA A 53 3.17 6.05 30.41
N LYS A 54 3.46 5.02 29.60
CA LYS A 54 3.70 3.65 30.07
C LYS A 54 5.01 3.03 29.57
N GLY A 55 5.66 3.63 28.57
CA GLY A 55 6.78 2.99 27.88
C GLY A 55 6.39 1.73 27.11
N GLU A 56 5.11 1.57 26.78
CA GLU A 56 4.59 0.34 26.17
C GLU A 56 4.37 0.51 24.67
N LYS A 57 4.64 -0.58 23.93
CA LYS A 57 4.29 -0.71 22.52
C LYS A 57 2.83 -1.15 22.41
N ILE A 58 2.02 -0.40 21.66
CA ILE A 58 0.67 -0.87 21.33
C ILE A 58 0.72 -1.79 20.10
N SER A 59 -0.12 -2.81 20.12
CA SER A 59 -0.27 -3.73 19.00
C SER A 59 -1.14 -3.13 17.89
N TYR A 60 -1.02 -3.66 16.67
CA TYR A 60 -1.89 -3.27 15.57
C TYR A 60 -3.38 -3.57 15.85
N ALA A 61 -3.67 -4.70 16.50
CA ALA A 61 -5.03 -5.07 16.86
C ALA A 61 -5.66 -4.03 17.79
N GLU A 62 -4.89 -3.53 18.75
CA GLU A 62 -5.34 -2.52 19.69
C GLU A 62 -5.62 -1.17 19.01
N ILE A 63 -4.69 -0.65 18.20
CA ILE A 63 -4.92 0.63 17.49
C ILE A 63 -6.09 0.52 16.51
N SER A 64 -6.29 -0.63 15.86
CA SER A 64 -7.43 -0.88 14.97
C SER A 64 -8.78 -0.83 15.72
N ALA A 65 -8.84 -1.43 16.91
CA ALA A 65 -10.03 -1.37 17.76
C ALA A 65 -10.31 0.07 18.24
N ARG A 66 -9.27 0.80 18.64
CA ARG A 66 -9.37 2.22 19.02
C ARG A 66 -9.81 3.08 17.84
N LEU A 67 -9.32 2.81 16.62
CA LEU A 67 -9.69 3.53 15.40
C LEU A 67 -11.18 3.36 15.09
N THR A 68 -11.70 2.15 15.29
CA THR A 68 -13.13 1.86 15.13
C THR A 68 -13.97 2.70 16.08
N LYS A 69 -13.57 2.81 17.35
CA LYS A 69 -14.25 3.67 18.34
C LYS A 69 -14.13 5.15 17.97
N TRP A 70 -12.94 5.61 17.61
CA TRP A 70 -12.67 7.01 17.26
C TRP A 70 -13.53 7.49 16.09
N LYS A 71 -13.60 6.73 14.99
CA LYS A 71 -14.44 7.06 13.82
C LYS A 71 -15.95 7.09 14.12
N ASN A 72 -16.40 6.50 15.22
CA ASN A 72 -17.80 6.53 15.62
C ASN A 72 -18.15 7.74 16.51
N GLN A 73 -17.15 8.49 16.99
CA GLN A 73 -17.40 9.72 17.75
C GLN A 73 -18.01 10.80 16.84
N PRO A 74 -18.96 11.63 17.33
CA PRO A 74 -19.64 12.63 16.51
C PRO A 74 -18.70 13.54 15.72
N ALA A 75 -17.63 14.04 16.37
CA ALA A 75 -16.65 14.93 15.76
C ALA A 75 -15.84 14.30 14.61
N ASN A 76 -15.71 12.97 14.58
CA ASN A 76 -14.86 12.24 13.61
C ASN A 76 -15.67 11.38 12.65
N ARG A 77 -17.01 11.42 12.73
CA ARG A 77 -17.90 10.57 11.95
C ARG A 77 -17.78 10.83 10.45
N TRP A 78 -17.39 12.03 10.05
CA TRP A 78 -17.16 12.44 8.67
C TRP A 78 -16.16 11.52 7.94
N VAL A 79 -15.14 11.00 8.64
CA VAL A 79 -14.13 10.07 8.10
C VAL A 79 -14.78 8.79 7.53
N LYS A 80 -15.95 8.39 8.04
CA LYS A 80 -16.68 7.18 7.59
C LYS A 80 -17.35 7.34 6.22
N ALA A 81 -17.41 8.56 5.67
CA ALA A 81 -17.90 8.77 4.31
C ALA A 81 -16.99 8.08 3.28
N TYR A 82 -15.70 7.98 3.57
CA TYR A 82 -14.66 7.51 2.65
C TYR A 82 -14.33 6.03 2.82
N SER A 83 -13.51 5.50 1.92
CA SER A 83 -13.12 4.09 1.93
C SER A 83 -12.39 3.74 3.24
N SER A 84 -12.83 2.67 3.91
CA SER A 84 -12.19 2.21 5.15
C SER A 84 -10.80 1.63 4.94
N VAL A 85 -10.49 1.20 3.71
CA VAL A 85 -9.25 0.49 3.41
C VAL A 85 -8.03 1.42 3.52
N PRO A 86 -7.95 2.57 2.81
CA PRO A 86 -6.85 3.52 3.00
C PRO A 86 -6.69 3.99 4.45
N LEU A 87 -7.80 4.21 5.16
CA LEU A 87 -7.79 4.61 6.58
C LEU A 87 -7.14 3.55 7.48
N GLN A 88 -7.38 2.27 7.22
CA GLN A 88 -6.75 1.18 7.97
C GLN A 88 -5.29 0.96 7.55
N GLN A 89 -4.98 1.13 6.26
CA GLN A 89 -3.62 0.97 5.74
C GLN A 89 -2.69 2.03 6.31
N ILE A 90 -3.10 3.30 6.39
CA ILE A 90 -2.24 4.34 6.95
C ILE A 90 -1.94 4.13 8.45
N ALA A 91 -2.92 3.66 9.22
CA ALA A 91 -2.71 3.31 10.63
C ALA A 91 -1.76 2.11 10.78
N ARG A 92 -1.83 1.15 9.86
CA ARG A 92 -0.91 -0.01 9.83
C ARG A 92 0.51 0.40 9.45
N GLN A 93 0.66 1.24 8.44
CA GLN A 93 1.94 1.78 8.02
C GLN A 93 2.60 2.53 9.17
N LEU A 94 1.88 3.46 9.79
CA LEU A 94 2.40 4.22 10.92
C LEU A 94 2.74 3.32 12.12
N HIS A 95 1.95 2.27 12.40
CA HIS A 95 2.32 1.30 13.43
C HIS A 95 3.72 0.71 13.17
N THR A 96 4.01 0.29 11.94
CA THR A 96 5.32 -0.23 11.55
C THR A 96 6.43 0.83 11.64
N GLU A 97 6.17 2.05 11.16
CA GLU A 97 7.11 3.17 11.23
C GLU A 97 7.45 3.54 12.69
N TYR A 98 6.44 3.64 13.54
CA TYR A 98 6.61 3.96 14.96
C TYR A 98 7.36 2.86 15.71
N HIS A 99 7.05 1.59 15.46
CA HIS A 99 7.82 0.47 16.03
C HIS A 99 9.28 0.47 15.56
N SER A 100 9.53 0.82 14.31
CA SER A 100 10.89 0.96 13.77
C SER A 100 11.65 2.08 14.48
N PHE A 101 11.00 3.20 14.74
CA PHE A 101 11.53 4.31 15.54
C PHE A 101 11.88 3.87 16.96
N LEU A 102 10.97 3.19 17.65
CA LEU A 102 11.21 2.69 19.01
C LEU A 102 12.37 1.70 19.09
N ASN A 103 12.70 1.02 17.98
CA ASN A 103 13.84 0.12 17.87
C ASN A 103 15.12 0.80 17.36
N GLY A 104 15.14 2.13 17.23
CA GLY A 104 16.29 2.90 16.75
C GLY A 104 16.60 2.73 15.26
N ARG A 105 15.65 2.22 14.46
CA ARG A 105 15.84 1.93 13.02
C ARG A 105 15.36 3.05 12.10
N SER A 106 14.55 3.97 12.61
CA SER A 106 14.03 5.11 11.85
C SER A 106 13.86 6.34 12.75
N ARG A 107 13.65 7.50 12.14
CA ARG A 107 13.31 8.73 12.86
C ARG A 107 11.89 8.66 13.42
N GLU A 108 11.61 9.45 14.46
CA GLU A 108 10.25 9.57 15.00
C GLU A 108 9.31 10.13 13.91
N PRO A 109 8.17 9.48 13.64
CA PRO A 109 7.15 10.03 12.76
C PRO A 109 6.58 11.34 13.33
N VAL A 110 6.33 12.31 12.45
CA VAL A 110 5.79 13.64 12.83
C VAL A 110 4.38 13.83 12.28
N PRO A 111 3.54 14.69 12.91
CA PRO A 111 2.21 15.01 12.38
C PRO A 111 2.28 15.54 10.95
N LYS A 112 1.26 15.21 10.15
CA LYS A 112 1.10 15.66 8.78
C LYS A 112 0.21 16.90 8.67
N GLU A 113 0.71 17.90 7.96
CA GLU A 113 -0.02 19.10 7.60
C GLU A 113 -0.97 18.88 6.41
N HIS A 114 -1.91 19.82 6.22
CA HIS A 114 -2.86 19.76 5.11
C HIS A 114 -2.13 19.66 3.76
N GLY A 115 -2.56 18.73 2.90
CA GLY A 115 -1.93 18.49 1.61
C GLY A 115 -0.64 17.65 1.63
N GLU A 116 -0.08 17.30 2.78
CA GLU A 116 1.11 16.43 2.84
C GLU A 116 0.80 14.94 2.60
N GLN A 117 -0.44 14.52 2.84
CA GLN A 117 -0.88 13.18 2.47
C GLN A 117 -1.19 13.16 0.97
N THR A 118 -0.40 12.41 0.21
CA THR A 118 -0.55 12.30 -1.26
C THR A 118 -0.88 10.89 -1.74
N GLN A 119 -0.86 9.90 -0.85
CA GLN A 119 -1.01 8.49 -1.20
C GLN A 119 -2.25 7.85 -0.56
N LEU A 120 -2.96 7.02 -1.33
CA LEU A 120 -4.05 6.17 -0.85
C LEU A 120 -3.76 4.73 -1.22
N VAL A 121 -3.54 3.87 -0.21
CA VAL A 121 -3.28 2.45 -0.42
C VAL A 121 -4.56 1.65 -0.26
N TYR A 122 -4.93 0.92 -1.31
CA TYR A 122 -6.05 -0.01 -1.34
C TYR A 122 -5.53 -1.44 -1.44
N SER A 123 -5.79 -2.24 -0.41
CA SER A 123 -5.68 -3.71 -0.53
C SER A 123 -6.90 -4.28 -1.27
N ARG A 124 -6.89 -5.58 -1.56
CA ARG A 124 -7.92 -6.29 -2.36
C ARG A 124 -9.38 -6.00 -2.01
N ALA A 125 -9.70 -5.71 -0.74
CA ALA A 125 -11.05 -5.34 -0.31
C ALA A 125 -11.48 -3.90 -0.68
N GLY A 126 -10.54 -3.09 -1.17
CA GLY A 126 -10.71 -1.66 -1.42
C GLY A 126 -10.95 -1.29 -2.88
N TYR A 127 -10.97 -2.27 -3.78
CA TYR A 127 -11.21 -2.04 -5.21
C TYR A 127 -11.95 -3.22 -5.84
N TYR A 128 -12.57 -2.95 -6.98
CA TYR A 128 -13.22 -3.91 -7.85
C TYR A 128 -12.50 -3.91 -9.19
N LEU A 129 -12.27 -5.10 -9.72
CA LEU A 129 -11.69 -5.30 -11.03
C LEU A 129 -12.75 -5.91 -11.95
N LYS A 130 -12.85 -5.51 -13.21
CA LYS A 130 -13.65 -6.20 -14.24
C LYS A 130 -13.07 -5.93 -15.62
N GLY A 131 -12.42 -6.93 -16.22
CA GLY A 131 -11.71 -6.73 -17.49
C GLY A 131 -10.60 -5.68 -17.34
N ARG A 132 -10.74 -4.53 -18.00
CA ARG A 132 -9.84 -3.36 -17.88
C ARG A 132 -10.33 -2.30 -16.89
N GLU A 133 -11.48 -2.51 -16.27
CA GLU A 133 -12.05 -1.57 -15.32
C GLU A 133 -11.46 -1.80 -13.93
N VAL A 134 -10.90 -0.74 -13.36
CA VAL A 134 -10.56 -0.66 -11.94
C VAL A 134 -11.49 0.35 -11.30
N LYS A 135 -12.30 -0.07 -10.34
CA LYS A 135 -13.17 0.81 -9.57
C LYS A 135 -12.78 0.79 -8.10
N LEU A 136 -12.38 1.93 -7.56
CA LEU A 136 -12.08 2.05 -6.14
C LEU A 136 -13.36 2.01 -5.30
N ALA A 137 -13.28 1.50 -4.07
CA ALA A 137 -14.39 1.57 -3.13
C ALA A 137 -14.80 3.03 -2.89
N LYS A 138 -16.12 3.28 -2.77
CA LYS A 138 -16.74 4.62 -2.68
C LYS A 138 -16.71 5.46 -3.96
N HIS A 139 -16.22 4.92 -5.08
CA HIS A 139 -16.38 5.54 -6.39
C HIS A 139 -17.61 4.97 -7.13
N LYS A 140 -18.31 5.83 -7.88
CA LYS A 140 -19.49 5.45 -8.67
C LYS A 140 -19.10 4.73 -9.97
N ALA A 141 -18.11 5.27 -10.67
CA ALA A 141 -17.59 4.75 -11.93
C ALA A 141 -16.15 4.21 -11.79
N PRO A 142 -15.70 3.30 -12.68
CA PRO A 142 -14.30 2.93 -12.83
C PRO A 142 -13.39 4.13 -13.12
N LEU A 143 -12.10 3.99 -12.84
CA LEU A 143 -11.07 4.96 -13.20
C LEU A 143 -10.81 4.91 -14.72
N ASP A 144 -10.61 6.07 -15.34
CA ASP A 144 -10.17 6.17 -16.74
C ASP A 144 -8.64 6.04 -16.83
N ILE A 145 -8.18 4.79 -16.84
CA ILE A 145 -6.74 4.45 -16.79
C ILE A 145 -6.15 4.43 -18.19
N MET A 146 -5.07 5.18 -18.37
CA MET A 146 -4.23 5.12 -19.56
C MET A 146 -3.34 3.87 -19.49
N TRP A 147 -3.88 2.73 -19.93
CA TRP A 147 -3.16 1.46 -19.94
C TRP A 147 -1.98 1.50 -20.91
N GLY A 148 -0.81 1.09 -20.41
CA GLY A 148 0.35 0.77 -21.24
C GLY A 148 0.24 -0.59 -21.93
N LEU A 149 1.33 -1.00 -22.60
CA LEU A 149 1.42 -2.31 -23.27
C LEU A 149 1.41 -3.47 -22.25
N GLU A 150 2.11 -3.29 -21.13
CA GLU A 150 2.18 -4.27 -20.06
C GLU A 150 1.08 -4.04 -19.02
N ARG A 151 0.45 -5.13 -18.58
CA ARG A 151 -0.52 -5.12 -17.49
C ARG A 151 -0.48 -6.43 -16.71
N PRO A 152 -0.67 -6.38 -15.38
CA PRO A 152 -0.75 -7.60 -14.59
C PRO A 152 -2.00 -8.39 -14.94
N SER A 153 -1.93 -9.72 -14.76
CA SER A 153 -3.13 -10.53 -14.71
C SER A 153 -4.00 -10.09 -13.54
N ARG A 154 -5.33 -10.14 -13.74
CA ARG A 154 -6.30 -9.62 -12.78
C ARG A 154 -6.24 -10.34 -11.43
N ASP A 155 -6.08 -11.65 -11.47
CA ASP A 155 -6.14 -12.48 -10.26
C ASP A 155 -4.94 -12.26 -9.34
N ASP A 156 -3.84 -11.77 -9.92
CA ASP A 156 -2.54 -11.59 -9.29
C ASP A 156 -2.40 -10.24 -8.57
N ILE A 157 -3.33 -9.29 -8.78
CA ILE A 157 -3.26 -7.97 -8.14
C ILE A 157 -3.50 -8.09 -6.62
N THR A 158 -2.52 -7.59 -5.87
CA THR A 158 -2.52 -7.60 -4.40
C THR A 158 -2.92 -6.25 -3.81
N SER A 159 -2.42 -5.16 -4.38
CA SER A 159 -2.74 -3.80 -3.94
C SER A 159 -2.72 -2.78 -5.07
N ILE A 160 -3.46 -1.70 -4.86
CA ILE A 160 -3.50 -0.52 -5.71
C ILE A 160 -3.19 0.69 -4.85
N THR A 161 -2.21 1.49 -5.24
CA THR A 161 -1.88 2.76 -4.61
C THR A 161 -2.22 3.88 -5.57
N VAL A 162 -3.03 4.83 -5.10
CA VAL A 162 -3.31 6.07 -5.83
C VAL A 162 -2.40 7.15 -5.29
N ASN A 163 -1.68 7.85 -6.16
CA ASN A 163 -0.79 8.94 -5.82
C ASN A 163 -1.24 10.25 -6.48
N ARG A 164 -1.26 11.33 -5.70
CA ARG A 164 -1.42 12.70 -6.19
C ARG A 164 -0.04 13.33 -6.40
N GLU A 165 0.26 13.69 -7.63
CA GLU A 165 1.49 14.40 -7.99
C GLU A 165 1.36 15.90 -7.73
N ARG A 166 2.50 16.61 -7.71
CA ARG A 166 2.55 18.06 -7.41
C ARG A 166 1.88 18.93 -8.47
N ASP A 167 1.86 18.46 -9.71
CA ASP A 167 1.20 19.11 -10.85
C ASP A 167 -0.31 18.82 -10.92
N GLY A 168 -0.85 18.07 -9.96
CA GLY A 168 -2.26 17.69 -9.92
C GLY A 168 -2.60 16.45 -10.77
N GLN A 169 -1.60 15.81 -11.38
CA GLN A 169 -1.75 14.53 -12.06
C GLN A 169 -2.00 13.41 -11.03
N TRP A 170 -2.79 12.42 -11.44
CA TRP A 170 -3.05 11.24 -10.64
C TRP A 170 -2.39 10.01 -11.24
N LYS A 171 -1.66 9.29 -10.40
CA LYS A 171 -1.00 8.02 -10.76
C LYS A 171 -1.59 6.85 -10.01
N LEU A 172 -1.59 5.71 -10.69
CA LEU A 172 -2.02 4.42 -10.18
C LEU A 172 -0.83 3.47 -10.17
N TRP A 173 -0.39 3.06 -8.99
CA TRP A 173 0.57 1.98 -8.84
C TRP A 173 -0.17 0.69 -8.49
N ILE A 174 -0.13 -0.30 -9.38
CA ILE A 174 -0.65 -1.65 -9.16
C ILE A 174 0.50 -2.59 -8.79
N VAL A 175 0.34 -3.37 -7.72
CA VAL A 175 1.27 -4.44 -7.35
C VAL A 175 0.60 -5.78 -7.60
N ALA A 176 1.25 -6.64 -8.36
CA ALA A 176 0.80 -7.99 -8.65
C ALA A 176 1.85 -9.05 -8.25
N GLU A 177 1.38 -10.23 -7.87
CA GLU A 177 2.21 -11.40 -7.61
C GLU A 177 2.26 -12.29 -8.85
N GLU A 178 3.40 -12.34 -9.53
CA GLU A 178 3.57 -13.06 -10.79
C GLU A 178 4.52 -14.24 -10.62
N PHE A 179 4.23 -15.33 -11.32
CA PHE A 179 5.13 -16.46 -11.44
C PHE A 179 6.10 -16.21 -12.59
N ILE A 180 7.41 -16.10 -12.28
CA ILE A 180 8.46 -16.00 -13.29
C ILE A 180 9.28 -17.28 -13.36
N GLU A 181 9.66 -17.64 -14.57
CA GLU A 181 10.64 -18.70 -14.80
C GLU A 181 12.05 -18.14 -14.62
N VAL A 182 12.77 -18.66 -13.64
CA VAL A 182 14.17 -18.30 -13.40
C VAL A 182 15.03 -19.46 -13.91
N PRO A 183 15.98 -19.20 -14.85
CA PRO A 183 16.96 -20.19 -15.23
C PRO A 183 17.74 -20.64 -13.99
N ARG A 184 17.87 -21.95 -13.78
CA ARG A 184 18.76 -22.44 -12.72
C ARG A 184 20.18 -21.96 -13.04
N GLN A 185 20.82 -21.28 -12.10
CA GLN A 185 22.23 -20.95 -12.25
C GLN A 185 23.03 -22.26 -12.34
N LYS A 186 23.92 -22.38 -13.34
CA LYS A 186 24.87 -23.48 -13.36
C LYS A 186 25.69 -23.43 -12.07
N PRO A 187 25.92 -24.56 -11.39
CA PRO A 187 26.80 -24.58 -10.23
C PRO A 187 28.18 -24.04 -10.63
N PRO A 188 28.89 -23.34 -9.72
CA PRO A 188 30.17 -22.73 -10.05
C PRO A 188 31.13 -23.80 -10.57
N GLU A 189 31.71 -23.56 -11.75
CA GLU A 189 32.70 -24.44 -12.38
C GLU A 189 34.11 -23.91 -12.05
N CYS A 190 35.05 -24.81 -11.78
CA CYS A 190 36.46 -24.44 -11.62
C CYS A 190 36.99 -23.85 -12.94
N GLY A 191 37.50 -22.61 -12.91
CA GLY A 191 38.01 -21.92 -14.10
C GLY A 191 39.21 -22.59 -14.79
N GLU A 192 39.93 -23.48 -14.10
CA GLU A 192 41.08 -24.20 -14.65
C GLU A 192 40.74 -25.59 -15.20
N CYS A 193 39.86 -26.35 -14.53
CA CYS A 193 39.57 -27.74 -14.91
C CYS A 193 38.13 -27.99 -15.39
N GLY A 194 37.26 -26.97 -15.38
CA GLY A 194 35.87 -27.03 -15.85
C GLY A 194 34.96 -27.96 -15.04
N ARG A 195 35.43 -28.51 -13.91
CA ARG A 195 34.61 -29.37 -13.05
C ARG A 195 33.65 -28.53 -12.23
N VAL A 196 32.42 -29.02 -12.12
CA VAL A 196 31.41 -28.49 -11.20
C VAL A 196 31.94 -28.61 -9.77
N LEU A 197 31.97 -27.50 -9.04
CA LEU A 197 32.30 -27.49 -7.62
C LEU A 197 31.08 -28.00 -6.86
N GLU A 198 31.13 -29.25 -6.40
CA GLU A 198 30.16 -29.76 -5.42
C GLU A 198 30.54 -29.22 -4.03
N GLY A 199 29.61 -28.52 -3.40
CA GLY A 199 29.77 -27.93 -2.06
C GLY A 199 29.45 -28.89 -0.94
#